data_AF-A0A0E3W3Z3-F1
#
_entry.id   AF-A0A0E3W3Z3-F1
#
_cell.length_a   1.000
_cell.length_b   1.000
_cell.length_c   1.000
_cell.angle_alpha   90.00
_cell.angle_beta   90.00
_cell.angle_gamma   90.00
#
_symmetry.space_group_name_H-M   'P 1'
#
loop_
_entity.id
_entity.type
_entity.pdbx_description
1 polymer ?
#
loop_
_entity_poly.entity_id
_entity_poly.type
_entity_poly.pdbx_seq_one_letter_code
_entity_poly.pdbx_strand_id
1 'polypeptide(L)'
;VVKAGLALSCEINKYSVFDRKNYFYPDLPLGYQITQFYYPIVSNGKIVLEESAKKEIRISRIHLEQDAGKSIHEKNNTYIDFNRAGVALMEIVSEPDLRSPEEVAEYLKKLRMI
;
A
#
# COMPACT_ATOMS: atom_id res chain seq x y z
N VAL A 1 0.13 3.26 -10.07
CA VAL A 1 0.59 1.89 -9.80
C VAL A 1 1.53 1.36 -10.88
N VAL A 2 1.15 1.24 -12.16
CA VAL A 2 2.04 0.70 -13.22
C VAL A 2 3.40 1.40 -13.30
N LYS A 3 3.44 2.75 -13.34
CA LYS A 3 4.70 3.50 -13.36
C LYS A 3 5.60 3.20 -12.15
N ALA A 4 5.02 3.13 -10.96
CA ALA A 4 5.73 2.78 -9.73
C ALA A 4 6.26 1.34 -9.79
N GLY A 5 5.46 0.40 -10.29
CA GLY A 5 5.89 -0.98 -10.51
C GLY A 5 7.12 -1.06 -11.43
N LEU A 6 7.10 -0.37 -12.57
CA LEU A 6 8.26 -0.32 -13.46
C LEU A 6 9.50 0.31 -12.79
N ALA A 7 9.32 1.40 -12.05
CA ALA A 7 10.41 2.07 -11.34
C ALA A 7 11.03 1.18 -10.23
N LEU A 8 10.23 0.27 -9.66
CA LEU A 8 10.62 -0.67 -8.62
C LEU A 8 11.01 -2.05 -9.18
N SER A 9 11.27 -2.14 -10.49
CA SER A 9 11.63 -3.37 -11.19
C SER A 9 10.65 -4.52 -10.96
N CYS A 10 9.36 -4.19 -10.82
CA CYS A 10 8.28 -5.17 -10.67
C CYS A 10 7.78 -5.70 -12.02
N GLU A 11 7.10 -6.85 -11.97
CA GLU A 11 6.32 -7.41 -13.07
C GLU A 11 4.93 -6.74 -13.16
N ILE A 12 4.53 -6.33 -14.35
CA ILE A 12 3.20 -5.77 -14.61
C ILE A 12 2.26 -6.88 -15.08
N ASN A 13 1.21 -7.15 -14.31
CA ASN A 13 0.24 -8.17 -14.65
C ASN A 13 -0.69 -7.67 -15.76
N LYS A 14 -0.88 -8.46 -16.82
CA LYS A 14 -1.79 -8.15 -17.94
C LYS A 14 -3.27 -8.35 -17.58
N TYR A 15 -3.53 -9.03 -16.46
CA TYR A 15 -4.84 -9.28 -15.91
C TYR A 15 -4.85 -8.87 -14.44
N SER A 16 -5.84 -8.07 -14.05
CA SER A 16 -6.03 -7.64 -12.66
C SER A 16 -7.52 -7.45 -12.38
N VAL A 17 -7.92 -7.63 -11.12
CA VAL A 17 -9.33 -7.57 -10.68
C VAL A 17 -9.42 -6.72 -9.41
N PHE A 18 -10.54 -6.02 -9.24
CA PHE A 18 -10.89 -5.38 -7.99
C PHE A 18 -11.79 -6.30 -7.16
N ASP A 19 -11.44 -6.42 -5.89
CA ASP A 19 -12.10 -7.24 -4.89
C ASP A 19 -12.69 -6.35 -3.78
N ARG A 20 -13.63 -6.91 -3.00
CA ARG A 20 -14.22 -6.23 -1.83
C ARG A 20 -13.64 -6.81 -0.55
N LYS A 21 -12.96 -5.97 0.23
CA LYS A 21 -12.54 -6.28 1.60
C LYS A 21 -13.60 -5.78 2.56
N ASN A 22 -14.44 -6.70 3.05
CA ASN A 22 -15.64 -6.37 3.84
C ASN A 22 -15.30 -6.22 5.33
N TYR A 23 -15.66 -5.09 5.92
CA TYR A 23 -15.60 -4.87 7.37
C TYR A 23 -16.47 -3.66 7.75
N PHE A 24 -17.02 -3.68 8.96
CA PHE A 24 -17.85 -2.58 9.45
C PHE A 24 -17.02 -1.61 10.26
N TYR A 25 -16.94 -0.36 9.79
CA TYR A 25 -16.40 0.74 10.56
C TYR A 25 -17.04 2.07 10.13
N PRO A 26 -17.28 3.04 11.04
CA PRO A 26 -18.02 4.26 10.70
C PRO A 26 -17.45 5.12 9.58
N ASP A 27 -16.13 5.11 9.38
CA ASP A 27 -15.46 5.87 8.32
C ASP A 27 -15.44 5.16 6.95
N LEU A 28 -16.05 3.97 6.85
CA LEU A 28 -16.19 3.19 5.62
C LEU A 28 -17.68 3.06 5.25
N PRO A 29 -18.24 3.99 4.44
CA PRO A 29 -19.68 4.09 4.24
C PRO A 29 -20.29 2.90 3.48
N LEU A 30 -19.48 2.16 2.72
CA LEU A 30 -19.93 1.03 1.91
C LEU A 30 -19.94 -0.31 2.67
N GLY A 31 -19.33 -0.38 3.87
CA GLY A 31 -19.10 -1.65 4.58
C GLY A 31 -18.09 -2.58 3.90
N TYR A 32 -17.42 -2.10 2.85
CA TYR A 32 -16.29 -2.74 2.20
C TYR A 32 -15.38 -1.71 1.55
N GLN A 33 -14.10 -2.03 1.50
CA GLN A 33 -13.08 -1.29 0.77
C GLN A 33 -12.88 -1.96 -0.59
N ILE A 34 -12.94 -1.19 -1.69
CA ILE A 34 -12.53 -1.69 -3.01
C ILE A 34 -11.00 -1.73 -3.02
N THR A 35 -10.45 -2.92 -3.18
CA THR A 35 -9.00 -3.21 -3.17
C THR A 35 -8.70 -4.28 -4.22
N GLN A 36 -7.52 -4.90 -4.21
CA GLN A 36 -7.20 -6.06 -5.04
C GLN A 36 -6.58 -7.13 -4.16
N PHE A 37 -7.17 -8.33 -4.11
CA PHE A 37 -6.67 -9.43 -3.30
C PHE A 37 -6.00 -10.49 -4.17
N TYR A 38 -6.73 -11.07 -5.12
CA TYR A 38 -6.25 -12.22 -5.89
C TYR A 38 -5.32 -11.84 -7.04
N TYR A 39 -5.67 -10.79 -7.78
CA TYR A 39 -4.98 -10.41 -9.02
C TYR A 39 -4.54 -8.95 -8.96
N PRO A 40 -3.41 -8.63 -8.27
CA PRO A 40 -2.88 -7.27 -8.20
C PRO A 40 -2.38 -6.78 -9.56
N ILE A 41 -2.28 -5.46 -9.73
CA ILE A 41 -1.71 -4.87 -10.97
C ILE A 41 -0.22 -5.19 -11.11
N VAL A 42 0.50 -5.29 -9.99
CA VAL A 42 1.96 -5.43 -9.97
C VAL A 42 2.39 -6.49 -8.96
N SER A 43 3.35 -7.31 -9.33
CA SER A 43 3.95 -8.35 -8.48
C SER A 43 5.48 -8.32 -8.59
N ASN A 44 6.19 -8.93 -7.63
CA ASN A 44 7.62 -9.31 -7.73
C ASN A 44 8.56 -8.18 -8.18
N GLY A 45 8.89 -7.24 -7.29
CA GLY A 45 9.92 -6.23 -7.53
C GLY A 45 11.00 -6.19 -6.47
N LYS A 46 11.79 -5.11 -6.44
CA LYS A 46 12.83 -4.91 -5.43
C LYS A 46 13.29 -3.48 -5.29
N ILE A 47 13.80 -3.17 -4.09
CA ILE A 47 14.57 -1.97 -3.78
C ILE A 47 15.94 -2.41 -3.27
N VAL A 48 17.01 -1.83 -3.82
CA VAL A 48 18.38 -2.06 -3.33
C VAL A 48 18.69 -1.04 -2.23
N LEU A 49 19.19 -1.48 -1.08
CA LEU A 49 19.66 -0.59 0.00
C LEU A 49 21.16 -0.35 -0.17
N GLU A 50 21.57 0.86 -0.49
CA GLU A 50 22.98 1.20 -0.79
C GLU A 50 23.85 1.21 0.46
N GLU A 51 23.35 1.78 1.56
CA GLU A 51 24.09 1.90 2.83
C GLU A 51 24.15 0.54 3.55
N SER A 52 23.13 -0.30 3.34
CA SER A 52 23.03 -1.65 3.90
C SER A 52 23.69 -2.71 3.00
N ALA A 53 24.92 -2.47 2.58
CA ALA A 53 25.74 -3.40 1.77
C ALA A 53 25.06 -3.88 0.46
N LYS A 54 24.31 -3.00 -0.22
CA LYS A 54 23.57 -3.33 -1.45
C LYS A 54 22.56 -4.46 -1.29
N LYS A 55 21.98 -4.59 -0.09
CA LYS A 55 20.95 -5.60 0.18
C LYS A 55 19.71 -5.35 -0.66
N GLU A 56 19.18 -6.38 -1.31
CA GLU A 56 17.91 -6.30 -2.03
C GLU A 56 16.74 -6.60 -1.09
N ILE A 57 15.77 -5.69 -1.04
CA ILE A 57 14.49 -5.86 -0.35
C ILE A 57 13.43 -6.11 -1.40
N ARG A 58 12.85 -7.31 -1.42
CA ARG A 58 11.86 -7.67 -2.43
C ARG A 58 10.52 -7.01 -2.13
N ILE A 59 9.83 -6.62 -3.19
CA ILE A 59 8.44 -6.18 -3.17
C ILE A 59 7.58 -7.34 -3.63
N SER A 60 6.66 -7.77 -2.78
CA SER A 60 5.73 -8.86 -3.08
C SER A 60 4.71 -8.41 -4.12
N ARG A 61 4.05 -7.26 -3.87
CA ARG A 61 2.97 -6.73 -4.71
C ARG A 61 2.79 -5.23 -4.55
N ILE A 62 2.20 -4.61 -5.57
CA ILE A 62 1.65 -3.26 -5.51
C ILE A 62 0.25 -3.28 -6.11
N HIS A 63 -0.73 -2.73 -5.38
CA HIS A 63 -2.12 -2.70 -5.85
C HIS A 63 -2.82 -1.38 -5.55
N LEU A 64 -3.96 -1.17 -6.21
CA LEU A 64 -4.83 -0.02 -5.98
C LEU A 64 -5.89 -0.35 -4.94
N GLU A 65 -6.18 0.61 -4.08
CA GLU A 65 -7.33 0.56 -3.19
C GLU A 65 -7.89 1.95 -2.88
N GLN A 66 -9.00 2.00 -2.14
CA GLN A 66 -9.64 3.23 -1.68
C GLN A 66 -9.28 3.53 -0.23
N ASP A 67 -8.97 4.78 0.10
CA ASP A 67 -8.83 5.22 1.50
C ASP A 67 -10.21 5.26 2.20
N ALA A 68 -10.18 5.12 3.52
CA ALA A 68 -11.33 5.35 4.38
C ALA A 68 -11.47 6.85 4.71
N GLY A 69 -12.58 7.20 5.34
CA GLY A 69 -12.78 8.54 5.90
C GLY A 69 -11.84 8.84 7.07
N LYS A 70 -12.22 9.82 7.88
CA LYS A 70 -11.51 10.20 9.09
C LYS A 70 -12.47 10.22 10.26
N SER A 71 -12.09 9.54 11.33
CA SER A 71 -12.78 9.59 12.62
C SER A 71 -12.17 10.69 13.50
N ILE A 72 -13.03 11.53 14.09
CA ILE A 72 -12.67 12.60 15.03
C ILE A 72 -13.42 12.34 16.33
N HIS A 73 -12.68 12.00 17.39
CA HIS A 73 -13.26 11.67 18.68
C HIS A 73 -13.32 12.91 19.57
N GLU A 74 -14.50 13.21 20.11
CA GLU A 74 -14.68 14.31 21.07
C GLU A 74 -15.67 13.88 22.16
N LYS A 75 -15.21 13.90 23.41
CA LYS A 75 -15.96 13.42 24.58
C LYS A 75 -16.44 11.97 24.36
N ASN A 76 -17.76 11.76 24.33
CA ASN A 76 -18.41 10.46 24.16
C ASN A 76 -18.93 10.23 22.73
N ASN A 77 -18.59 11.11 21.79
CA ASN A 77 -19.05 11.04 20.40
C ASN A 77 -17.88 10.85 19.44
N THR A 78 -18.18 10.27 18.28
CA THR A 78 -17.25 10.22 17.14
C THR A 78 -17.92 10.91 15.96
N TYR A 79 -17.26 11.93 15.42
CA TYR A 79 -17.65 12.60 14.19
C TYR A 79 -16.88 12.00 13.03
N ILE A 80 -17.57 11.77 11.91
CA ILE A 80 -16.99 11.16 10.73
C ILE A 80 -16.90 12.19 9.60
N ASP A 81 -15.69 12.41 9.09
CA ASP A 81 -15.43 13.20 7.90
C ASP A 81 -15.13 12.28 6.72
N PHE A 82 -16.00 12.30 5.71
CA PHE A 82 -15.87 11.47 4.51
C PHE A 82 -15.11 12.14 3.36
N ASN A 83 -14.53 13.33 3.53
CA ASN A 83 -13.80 14.03 2.46
C ASN A 83 -12.64 13.19 1.87
N ARG A 84 -12.07 12.28 2.66
CA ARG A 84 -10.98 11.37 2.24
C ARG A 84 -11.46 10.01 1.74
N ALA A 85 -12.71 9.63 2.03
CA ALA A 85 -13.22 8.32 1.66
C ALA A 85 -13.24 8.16 0.13
N GLY A 86 -12.67 7.06 -0.38
CA GLY A 86 -12.60 6.79 -1.81
C GLY A 86 -11.39 7.39 -2.53
N VAL A 87 -10.52 8.15 -1.85
CA VAL A 87 -9.24 8.61 -2.41
C VAL A 87 -8.41 7.40 -2.83
N ALA A 88 -7.83 7.45 -4.03
CA ALA A 88 -7.03 6.34 -4.54
C ALA A 88 -5.71 6.21 -3.76
N LEU A 89 -5.46 5.01 -3.24
CA LEU A 89 -4.21 4.62 -2.59
C LEU A 89 -3.46 3.59 -3.42
N MET A 90 -2.16 3.53 -3.17
CA MET A 90 -1.27 2.48 -3.64
C MET A 90 -0.75 1.73 -2.43
N GLU A 91 -1.18 0.49 -2.24
CA GLU A 91 -0.61 -0.38 -1.21
C GLU A 91 0.61 -1.09 -1.78
N ILE A 92 1.77 -0.88 -1.15
CA ILE A 92 3.06 -1.49 -1.50
C ILE A 92 3.45 -2.45 -0.38
N VAL A 93 3.56 -3.73 -0.71
CA VAL A 93 3.88 -4.78 0.27
C VAL A 93 5.27 -5.33 -0.01
N SER A 94 6.18 -5.22 0.94
CA SER A 94 7.48 -5.87 0.87
C SER A 94 7.39 -7.34 1.29
N GLU A 95 8.30 -8.16 0.80
CA GLU A 95 8.62 -9.43 1.43
C GLU A 95 9.25 -9.20 2.82
N PRO A 96 9.26 -10.20 3.72
CA PRO A 96 9.88 -10.06 5.03
C PRO A 96 11.41 -10.15 4.94
N ASP A 97 12.05 -9.23 4.22
CA ASP A 97 13.50 -9.19 3.98
C ASP A 97 14.26 -8.23 4.92
N LEU A 98 13.55 -7.25 5.50
CA LEU A 98 14.10 -6.25 6.44
C LEU A 98 14.51 -6.90 7.77
N ARG A 99 15.69 -6.58 8.29
CA ARG A 99 16.31 -7.23 9.47
C ARG A 99 16.77 -6.25 10.56
N SER A 100 16.76 -4.95 10.29
CA SER A 100 17.08 -3.93 11.29
C SER A 100 16.29 -2.64 11.09
N PRO A 101 16.13 -1.79 12.13
CA PRO A 101 15.49 -0.48 12.01
C PRO A 101 16.18 0.45 11.00
N GLU A 102 17.50 0.36 10.85
CA GLU A 102 18.29 1.16 9.91
C GLU A 102 17.92 0.81 8.46
N GLU A 103 17.81 -0.49 8.16
CA GLU A 103 17.36 -0.96 6.84
C GLU A 103 15.92 -0.47 6.54
N VAL A 104 15.03 -0.46 7.53
CA VAL A 104 13.65 0.04 7.39
C VAL A 104 13.66 1.53 7.05
N ALA A 105 14.46 2.33 7.75
CA ALA A 105 14.56 3.76 7.51
C ALA A 105 15.12 4.06 6.11
N GLU A 106 16.15 3.33 5.68
CA GLU A 106 16.73 3.44 4.33
C GLU A 106 15.70 3.03 3.25
N TYR A 107 15.02 1.90 3.44
CA TYR A 107 13.97 1.42 2.54
C TYR A 107 12.86 2.46 2.34
N LEU A 108 12.33 3.03 3.43
CA LEU A 108 11.27 4.04 3.37
C LEU A 108 11.73 5.34 2.70
N LYS A 109 12.96 5.80 2.96
CA LYS A 109 13.53 6.96 2.28
C LYS A 109 13.66 6.71 0.78
N LYS A 110 14.22 5.56 0.39
CA LYS A 110 14.42 5.22 -1.02
C LYS A 110 13.09 5.05 -1.75
N LEU A 111 12.12 4.37 -1.13
CA LEU A 111 10.76 4.22 -1.69
C LEU A 111 10.09 5.58 -1.94
N ARG A 112 10.28 6.56 -1.05
CA ARG A 112 9.72 7.92 -1.22
C ARG A 112 10.39 8.73 -2.33
N MET A 113 11.66 8.44 -2.64
CA MET A 113 12.42 9.16 -3.67
C MET A 113 12.12 8.67 -5.09
N ILE A 114 11.67 7.42 -5.24
CA ILE A 114 11.30 6.79 -6.51
C ILE A 114 9.91 7.26 -6.94
#